data_AF-A0A965M7E3-F1
#
_entry.id   AF-A0A965M7E3-F1
#
_cell.length_a   1.000
_cell.length_b   1.000
_cell.length_c   1.000
_cell.angle_alpha   90.00
_cell.angle_beta   90.00
_cell.angle_gamma   90.00
#
_symmetry.space_group_name_H-M   'P 1'
#
loop_
_entity.id
_entity.type
_entity.pdbx_description
1 polymer ?
#
loop_
_entity_poly.entity_id
_entity_poly.type
_entity_poly.pdbx_seq_one_letter_code
_entity_poly.pdbx_strand_id
1 'polypeptide(L)' 'MVTGPIEGTAIGNLLIQAYGLGHLKSHQEIRAVVRDSFPIEVFQPQSNPLWEEAWKRFQKLRTLKGN' A
#
# COMPACT_ATOMS: atom_id res chain seq x y z
N MET A 1 3.89 -6.15 4.29
CA MET A 1 3.19 -4.97 3.77
C MET A 1 3.53 -3.78 4.64
N VAL A 2 4.03 -2.71 4.04
CA VAL A 2 4.12 -1.41 4.70
C VAL A 2 2.81 -0.70 4.40
N THR A 3 1.98 -0.46 5.41
CA THR A 3 0.76 0.30 5.22
C THR A 3 1.12 1.77 5.41
N GLY A 4 0.90 2.59 4.37
CA GLY A 4 1.02 4.03 4.52
C GLY A 4 -0.02 4.57 5.50
N PRO A 5 0.12 5.84 5.94
CA PRO A 5 -0.86 6.50 6.79
C PRO A 5 -2.29 6.40 6.20
N ILE A 6 -3.29 6.43 7.08
CA ILE A 6 -4.72 6.26 6.74
C ILE A 6 -5.23 7.27 5.68
N GLU A 7 -4.44 8.33 5.45
CA GLU A 7 -4.64 9.43 4.51
C GLU A 7 -3.69 9.37 3.29
N GLY A 8 -3.19 8.18 2.92
CA GLY A 8 -2.18 8.02 1.87
C GLY A 8 -2.51 8.74 0.54
N THR A 9 -3.80 8.84 0.19
CA THR A 9 -4.27 9.59 -0.99
C THR A 9 -4.08 11.10 -0.86
N ALA A 10 -4.42 11.69 0.29
CA ALA A 10 -4.30 13.14 0.50
C ALA A 10 -2.83 13.58 0.56
N ILE A 11 -2.01 12.79 1.26
CA ILE A 11 -0.57 13.02 1.39
C ILE A 11 0.12 12.91 0.03
N GLY A 12 -0.24 11.92 -0.79
CA GLY A 12 0.27 11.77 -2.15
C GLY A 12 -0.03 12.99 -3.03
N ASN A 13 -1.27 13.50 -2.98
CA ASN A 13 -1.67 14.69 -3.74
C ASN A 13 -0.92 15.95 -3.32
N LEU A 14 -0.71 16.16 -2.02
CA LEU A 14 0.03 17.31 -1.53
C LEU A 14 1.51 17.25 -1.94
N LEU A 15 2.14 16.08 -1.82
CA LEU A 15 3.57 15.93 -2.12
C LEU A 15 3.87 16.02 -3.62
N ILE A 16 2.99 15.53 -4.48
CA ILE A 16 3.18 15.66 -5.94
C ILE A 16 2.99 17.11 -6.40
N GLN A 17 2.09 17.87 -5.75
CA GLN A 17 1.98 19.32 -6.00
C GLN A 17 3.22 20.07 -5.52
N ALA A 18 3.74 19.75 -4.33
CA ALA A 18 4.99 20.32 -3.83
C ALA A 18 6.19 20.02 -4.74
N TYR A 19 6.24 18.82 -5.32
CA TYR A 19 7.23 18.45 -6.34
C TYR A 19 7.05 19.27 -7.64
N GLY A 20 5.81 19.41 -8.13
CA GLY A 20 5.53 20.23 -9.32
C GLY A 20 5.87 21.72 -9.15
N LEU A 21 5.79 22.22 -7.92
CA LEU A 21 6.19 23.58 -7.55
C LEU A 21 7.71 23.72 -7.27
N GLY A 22 8.47 22.62 -7.34
CA GLY A 22 9.92 22.62 -7.13
C GLY A 22 10.36 22.66 -5.67
N HIS A 23 9.44 22.53 -4.71
CA HIS A 23 9.77 22.41 -3.27
C HIS A 23 10.43 21.07 -2.93
N LEU A 24 10.16 20.03 -3.73
CA LEU A 24 10.82 18.74 -3.68
C LEU A 24 11.44 18.46 -5.04
N LYS A 25 12.65 17.90 -5.06
CA LYS A 25 13.45 17.71 -6.27
C LYS A 25 13.57 16.24 -6.70
N SER A 26 13.10 15.30 -5.89
CA SER A 26 13.17 13.89 -6.23
C SER A 26 12.10 13.03 -5.54
N HIS A 27 11.83 11.87 -6.11
CA HIS A 27 11.01 10.83 -5.46
C HIS A 27 11.62 10.33 -4.14
N GLN A 28 12.95 10.44 -3.96
CA GLN A 28 13.60 10.13 -2.69
C GLN A 28 13.22 11.13 -1.60
N GLU A 29 13.22 12.43 -1.92
CA GLU A 29 12.77 13.47 -0.98
C GLU A 29 11.30 13.30 -0.61
N ILE A 30 10.43 13.00 -1.59
CA ILE A 30 9.02 12.68 -1.33
C ILE A 30 8.89 11.54 -0.31
N ARG A 31 9.63 10.43 -0.49
CA ARG A 31 9.60 9.29 0.43
C ARG A 31 10.19 9.62 1.81
N ALA A 32 11.20 10.48 1.87
CA ALA A 32 11.77 10.95 3.13
C ALA A 32 10.74 11.76 3.92
N VAL A 33 10.06 12.72 3.28
CA VAL A 33 9.00 13.50 3.92
C VAL A 33 7.89 12.61 4.48
N VAL A 34 7.43 11.61 3.73
CA VAL A 34 6.40 10.66 4.24
C VAL A 34 6.90 9.92 5.48
N ARG A 35 8.14 9.43 5.46
CA ARG A 35 8.73 8.66 6.56
C ARG A 35 8.95 9.51 7.82
N ASP A 36 9.34 10.76 7.64
CA ASP A 36 9.65 11.66 8.75
C ASP A 36 8.38 12.28 9.36
N SER A 37 7.29 12.33 8.59
CA SER A 37 6.03 12.96 9.02
C SER A 37 5.04 12.00 9.67
N PHE A 38 5.10 10.70 9.36
CA PHE A 38 4.10 9.73 9.81
C PHE A 38 4.76 8.46 10.36
N PRO A 39 4.24 7.89 11.46
CA PRO A 39 4.68 6.59 11.93
C PRO A 39 4.38 5.53 10.86
N ILE A 40 5.40 4.73 10.52
CA ILE A 40 5.26 3.62 9.59
C ILE A 40 5.08 2.33 10.38
N GLU A 41 3.96 1.65 10.18
CA GLU A 41 3.75 0.31 10.70
C GLU A 41 4.07 -0.74 9.62
N VAL A 42 4.85 -1.75 9.99
CA VAL A 42 5.27 -2.82 9.08
C VAL A 42 4.57 -4.11 9.48
N PHE A 43 3.63 -4.55 8.65
CA PHE A 43 2.93 -5.82 8.83
C PHE A 43 3.65 -6.93 8.08
N GLN A 44 4.18 -7.92 8.79
CA GLN A 44 4.80 -9.07 8.15
C GLN A 44 3.73 -10.10 7.73
N PRO A 45 3.86 -10.73 6.55
CA PRO A 45 2.99 -11.85 6.19
C PRO A 45 3.14 -12.96 7.24
N GLN A 46 2.02 -13.41 7.79
CA GLN A 46 1.99 -14.57 8.67
C GLN A 46 1.37 -15.75 7.91
N SER A 47 2.00 -16.92 8.03
CA SER A 47 1.42 -18.16 7.49
C SER A 47 0.16 -18.48 8.27
N ASN A 48 -1.00 -18.43 7.60
CA ASN A 48 -2.28 -18.76 8.20
C ASN A 48 -2.92 -19.88 7.37
N PRO A 49 -3.04 -21.10 7.91
CA PRO A 49 -3.68 -22.23 7.22
C PRO A 49 -5.09 -21.90 6.68
N LEU A 50 -5.82 -21.01 7.35
CA LEU A 50 -7.16 -20.58 6.92
C LEU A 50 -7.12 -19.77 5.62
N TRP A 51 -6.05 -19.00 5.37
CA TRP A 51 -5.88 -18.27 4.11
C TRP A 51 -5.69 -19.24 2.94
N GLU A 52 -4.93 -20.31 3.15
CA GLU A 52 -4.68 -21.34 2.12
C GLU A 52 -5.96 -22.11 1.78
N GLU A 53 -6.76 -22.47 2.79
CA GLU A 53 -8.07 -23.11 2.58
C GLU A 53 -9.07 -22.19 1.88
N ALA A 54 -9.15 -20.93 2.30
CA ALA A 54 -10.01 -19.92 1.67
C ALA A 54 -9.59 -19.67 0.21
N TRP A 55 -8.29 -19.64 -0.08
CA TRP A 55 -7.76 -19.49 -1.43
C TRP A 55 -8.15 -20.67 -2.32
N LYS A 56 -7.97 -21.92 -1.85
CA LYS A 56 -8.43 -23.13 -2.57
C LYS A 56 -9.92 -23.11 -2.85
N ARG A 57 -10.74 -22.66 -1.89
CA ARG A 57 -12.20 -22.49 -2.08
C ARG A 57 -12.50 -21.44 -3.16
N PHE A 58 -11.84 -20.29 -3.12
CA PHE A 58 -12.04 -19.22 -4.09
C PHE A 58 -11.69 -19.68 -5.52
N GLN A 59 -10.59 -20.42 -5.69
CA GLN A 59 -10.19 -20.99 -6.98
C GLN A 59 -11.29 -21.89 -7.58
N LYS A 60 -11.89 -22.76 -6.76
CA LYS A 60 -13.02 -23.62 -7.19
C LYS A 60 -14.23 -22.80 -7.60
N LEU A 61 -14.58 -21.75 -6.85
CA LEU A 61 -15.70 -20.87 -7.20
C LEU A 61 -15.45 -20.10 -8.51
N ARG A 62 -14.21 -19.67 -8.75
CA ARG A 62 -13.83 -18.98 -10.00
C ARG A 62 -13.96 -19.90 -11.21
N THR A 63 -13.58 -21.16 -11.08
CA THR A 63 -13.68 -22.14 -12.18
C THR A 63 -15.12 -22.58 -12.45
N LEU A 64 -16.02 -22.52 -11.47
CA LEU A 64 -17.43 -22.89 -11.61
C LEU A 64 -18.30 -21.80 -12.25
N LYS A 65 -17.84 -20.54 -12.29
CA LYS A 65 -18.54 -19.42 -12.95
C LYS A 65 -18.08 -19.17 -14.40
N GLY A 66 -17.29 -20.08 -14.97
CA GLY A 66 -16.71 -19.97 -16.30
C GLY A 66 -17.36 -20.86 -17.38
N ASN A 67 -18.62 -21.27 -17.19
CA ASN A 67 -19.49 -21.90 -18.20
C ASN A 67 -20.80 -21.14 -18.31
#